data_AF-A0A821DQL0-F1
#
_entry.id   AF-A0A821DQL0-F1
#
_cell.length_a   1.000
_cell.length_b   1.000
_cell.length_c   1.000
_cell.angle_alpha   90.00
_cell.angle_beta   90.00
_cell.angle_gamma   90.00
#
_symmetry.space_group_name_H-M   'P 1'
#
loop_
_entity.id
_entity.type
_entity.pdbx_description
1 polymer ?
#
loop_
_entity_poly.entity_id
_entity_poly.type
_entity_poly.pdbx_seq_one_letter_code
_entity_poly.pdbx_strand_id
1 'polypeptide(L)'
;FGNTCYCNSVLQALYFCKPFRERVLNYRSTQKSKKENLLTCLADLFHMIVSGKRRTGALQPKKFINKLRKENSTFDNDMQQDAHEFLNHLLNTCADILLAEKKEEKDKHDKQRNKTNIVAVSNNYIQSNGDGQHIRIPNNLNVNGDMANANSSIEDTWIHELFQGTLVSTTKCLNCET
;
A
#
# COMPACT_ATOMS: atom_id res chain seq x y z
N PHE A 1 2.72 9.75 27.67
CA PHE A 1 2.50 10.38 26.35
C PHE A 1 2.27 11.86 26.57
N GLY A 2 3.35 12.64 26.68
CA GLY A 2 3.25 14.10 26.62
C GLY A 2 3.12 14.53 25.16
N ASN A 3 2.49 15.67 24.90
CA ASN A 3 2.52 16.35 23.60
C ASN A 3 2.05 15.55 22.36
N THR A 4 1.15 14.58 22.53
CA THR A 4 0.58 13.76 21.42
C THR A 4 -0.81 14.22 20.97
N CYS A 5 -1.26 15.42 21.37
CA CYS A 5 -2.59 15.91 21.03
C CYS A 5 -2.77 16.15 19.52
N TYR A 6 -1.70 16.51 18.80
CA TYR A 6 -1.69 16.59 17.33
C TYR A 6 -2.09 15.26 16.67
N CYS A 7 -1.63 14.15 17.24
CA CYS A 7 -1.93 12.81 16.76
C CYS A 7 -3.38 12.43 17.09
N ASN A 8 -3.79 12.68 18.34
CA ASN A 8 -5.14 12.35 18.80
C ASN A 8 -6.22 13.10 18.02
N SER A 9 -6.05 14.39 17.73
CA SER A 9 -7.03 15.18 16.98
C SER A 9 -7.20 14.67 15.56
N VAL A 10 -6.11 14.34 14.87
CA VAL A 10 -6.13 13.78 13.52
C VAL A 10 -6.75 12.37 13.50
N LEU A 11 -6.40 11.51 14.46
CA LEU A 11 -6.99 10.17 14.57
C LEU A 11 -8.51 10.23 14.76
N GLN A 12 -9.01 11.18 15.58
CA GLN A 12 -10.45 11.39 15.75
C GLN A 12 -11.08 11.89 14.45
N ALA A 13 -10.49 12.90 13.79
CA ALA A 13 -10.99 13.42 12.52
C ALA A 13 -11.13 12.30 11.47
N LEU A 14 -10.07 11.52 11.28
CA LEU A 14 -10.05 10.39 10.35
C LEU A 14 -11.04 9.28 10.74
N TYR A 15 -11.23 9.01 12.03
CA TYR A 15 -12.22 8.02 12.48
C TYR A 15 -13.65 8.43 12.12
N PHE A 16 -13.97 9.73 12.15
CA PHE A 16 -15.28 10.24 11.76
C PHE A 16 -15.44 10.42 10.24
N CYS A 17 -14.36 10.34 9.46
CA CYS A 17 -14.43 10.14 8.01
C CYS A 17 -14.93 8.72 7.70
N LYS A 18 -16.26 8.55 7.60
CA LYS A 18 -16.92 7.25 7.43
C LYS A 18 -16.29 6.36 6.32
N PRO A 19 -16.02 6.86 5.10
CA PRO A 19 -15.41 6.03 4.05
C PRO A 19 -14.02 5.50 4.44
N PHE A 20 -13.19 6.36 5.06
CA PHE A 20 -11.86 5.97 5.52
C PHE A 20 -11.94 4.92 6.64
N ARG A 21 -12.79 5.16 7.65
CA ARG A 21 -13.01 4.21 8.74
C ARG A 21 -13.42 2.83 8.24
N GLU A 22 -14.36 2.76 7.30
CA GLU A 22 -14.84 1.50 6.75
C GLU A 22 -13.73 0.74 6.00
N ARG A 23 -12.94 1.43 5.17
CA ARG A 23 -11.79 0.82 4.48
C ARG A 23 -10.74 0.29 5.45
N VAL A 24 -10.42 1.05 6.51
CA VAL A 24 -9.46 0.63 7.56
C VAL A 24 -9.96 -0.60 8.34
N LEU A 25 -11.24 -0.64 8.71
CA LEU A 25 -11.82 -1.78 9.41
C LEU A 25 -11.86 -3.04 8.53
N ASN A 26 -12.17 -2.87 7.23
CA ASN A 26 -12.15 -3.95 6.26
C ASN A 26 -10.72 -4.47 6.05
N TYR A 27 -9.72 -3.58 5.94
CA TYR A 27 -8.31 -3.95 5.86
C TYR A 27 -7.91 -4.85 7.04
N ARG A 28 -8.35 -4.56 8.27
CA ARG A 28 -8.04 -5.44 9.41
C ARG A 28 -8.53 -6.88 9.23
N SER A 29 -9.70 -7.06 8.63
CA SER A 29 -10.31 -8.38 8.46
C SER A 29 -9.49 -9.29 7.54
N THR A 30 -8.78 -8.71 6.57
CA THR A 30 -7.98 -9.44 5.57
C THR A 30 -6.54 -9.71 6.04
N GLN A 31 -6.06 -9.03 7.08
CA GLN A 31 -4.63 -8.98 7.44
C GLN A 31 -4.22 -9.83 8.64
N LYS A 32 -5.02 -10.85 9.01
CA LYS A 32 -4.80 -11.66 10.24
C LYS A 32 -3.44 -12.37 10.33
N SER A 33 -2.66 -12.46 9.25
CA SER A 33 -1.35 -13.14 9.22
C SER A 33 -0.21 -12.31 8.61
N LYS A 34 -0.38 -11.00 8.45
CA LYS A 34 0.67 -10.13 7.87
C LYS A 34 1.54 -9.46 8.94
N LYS A 35 2.73 -9.02 8.52
CA LYS A 35 3.70 -8.32 9.36
C LYS A 35 3.12 -6.99 9.87
N GLU A 36 3.41 -6.67 11.13
CA GLU A 36 2.95 -5.43 11.77
C GLU A 36 3.59 -4.18 11.14
N ASN A 37 2.74 -3.24 10.71
CA ASN A 37 3.05 -1.93 10.14
C ASN A 37 2.12 -0.84 10.72
N LEU A 38 2.37 0.44 10.44
CA LEU A 38 1.56 1.55 10.96
C LEU A 38 0.06 1.42 10.65
N LEU A 39 -0.29 0.97 9.43
CA LEU A 39 -1.68 0.78 9.00
C LEU A 39 -2.36 -0.35 9.79
N THR A 40 -1.67 -1.46 10.08
CA THR A 40 -2.22 -2.52 10.96
C THR A 40 -2.46 -2.00 12.39
N CYS A 41 -1.56 -1.18 12.94
CA CYS A 41 -1.75 -0.56 14.24
C CYS A 41 -2.93 0.43 14.25
N LEU A 42 -3.10 1.20 13.17
CA LEU A 42 -4.25 2.09 12.99
C LEU A 42 -5.56 1.30 12.94
N ALA A 43 -5.56 0.19 12.20
CA ALA A 43 -6.72 -0.67 12.06
C ALA A 43 -7.10 -1.36 13.38
N ASP A 44 -6.11 -1.82 14.15
CA ASP A 44 -6.31 -2.31 15.52
C ASP A 44 -6.94 -1.24 16.41
N LEU A 45 -6.43 0.00 16.37
CA LEU A 45 -6.97 1.10 17.15
C LEU A 45 -8.43 1.41 16.78
N PHE A 46 -8.76 1.50 15.49
CA PHE A 46 -10.13 1.74 15.03
C PHE A 46 -11.07 0.61 15.43
N HIS A 47 -10.60 -0.63 15.35
CA HIS A 47 -11.37 -1.78 15.81
C HIS A 47 -11.59 -1.76 17.33
N MET A 48 -10.62 -1.33 18.14
CA MET A 48 -10.80 -1.16 19.58
C MET A 48 -11.89 -0.13 19.92
N ILE A 49 -12.02 0.92 19.12
CA ILE A 49 -13.10 1.91 19.29
C ILE A 49 -14.47 1.28 19.00
N VAL A 50 -14.60 0.56 17.87
CA VAL A 50 -15.88 -0.05 17.45
C VAL A 50 -16.29 -1.23 18.33
N SER A 51 -15.34 -2.05 18.78
CA SER A 51 -15.58 -3.22 19.63
C SER A 51 -15.75 -2.88 21.12
N GLY A 52 -15.71 -1.60 21.48
CA GLY A 52 -15.89 -1.13 22.84
C GLY A 52 -17.25 -1.56 23.41
N LYS A 53 -17.24 -2.23 24.58
CA LYS A 53 -18.47 -2.65 25.27
C LYS A 53 -19.30 -1.47 25.82
N ARG A 54 -18.67 -0.30 25.99
CA ARG A 54 -19.28 0.91 26.55
C ARG A 54 -19.43 1.95 25.45
N ARG A 55 -20.52 2.73 25.51
CA ARG A 55 -20.78 3.84 24.56
C ARG A 55 -19.76 4.97 24.68
N THR A 56 -19.15 5.13 25.85
CA THR A 56 -18.15 6.15 26.13
C THR A 56 -16.96 5.56 26.88
N GLY A 57 -15.79 6.15 26.69
CA GLY A 57 -14.55 5.72 27.34
C GLY A 57 -13.33 6.43 26.76
N ALA A 58 -12.17 6.14 27.32
CA ALA A 58 -10.88 6.62 26.82
C ALA A 58 -9.99 5.43 26.44
N LEU A 59 -9.30 5.54 25.30
CA LEU A 59 -8.33 4.56 24.82
C LEU A 59 -6.95 5.22 24.74
N GLN A 60 -5.92 4.47 25.13
CA GLN A 60 -4.54 4.89 24.99
C GLN A 60 -3.93 4.22 23.75
N PRO A 61 -3.59 4.97 22.68
CA PRO A 61 -3.09 4.39 21.43
C PRO A 61 -1.60 4.02 21.52
N LYS A 62 -1.16 3.32 22.59
CA LYS A 62 0.27 3.08 22.88
C LYS A 62 1.00 2.37 21.74
N LYS A 63 0.40 1.31 21.19
CA LYS A 63 0.99 0.54 20.10
C LYS A 63 1.19 1.40 18.85
N PHE A 64 0.17 2.16 18.48
CA PHE A 64 0.22 3.07 17.33
C PHE A 64 1.30 4.15 17.52
N ILE A 65 1.35 4.81 18.67
CA ILE A 65 2.36 5.86 18.95
C ILE A 65 3.78 5.28 18.93
N ASN A 66 4.00 4.13 19.55
CA ASN A 66 5.32 3.49 19.53
C ASN A 66 5.76 3.11 18.11
N LYS A 67 4.81 2.65 17.28
CA LYS A 67 5.07 2.33 15.88
C LYS A 67 5.38 3.57 15.06
N LEU A 68 4.62 4.65 15.22
CA LEU A 68 4.85 5.95 14.59
C LEU A 68 6.25 6.48 14.91
N ARG A 69 6.63 6.51 16.19
CA ARG A 69 7.96 6.95 16.63
C ARG A 69 9.09 6.11 16.01
N LYS A 70 8.89 4.79 15.94
CA LYS A 70 9.89 3.89 15.36
C LYS A 70 10.06 4.06 13.84
N GLU A 71 9.00 4.42 13.13
CA GLU A 71 9.01 4.52 11.66
C GLU A 71 9.37 5.92 11.15
N ASN A 72 9.26 6.95 11.99
CA ASN A 72 9.58 8.32 11.59
C ASN A 72 10.22 9.09 12.76
N SER A 73 11.48 9.48 12.56
CA SER A 73 12.29 10.20 13.54
C SER A 73 11.78 11.60 13.86
N THR A 74 11.02 12.25 12.96
CA THR A 74 10.39 13.56 13.25
C THR A 74 9.43 13.46 14.43
N PHE A 75 8.74 12.32 14.56
CA PHE A 75 7.79 12.08 15.65
C PHE A 75 8.42 11.39 16.87
N ASP A 76 9.68 10.95 16.79
CA ASP A 76 10.41 10.26 17.87
C ASP A 76 11.02 11.23 18.88
N ASN A 77 10.16 12.06 19.45
CA ASN A 77 10.51 12.95 20.55
C ASN A 77 9.25 13.27 21.35
N ASP A 78 9.42 14.01 22.44
CA ASP A 78 8.33 14.44 23.31
C ASP A 78 7.90 15.90 23.03
N MET A 79 8.21 16.45 21.85
CA MET A 79 7.78 17.80 21.44
C MET A 79 6.37 17.79 20.86
N GLN A 80 5.70 18.95 20.91
CA GLN A 80 4.50 19.19 20.10
C GLN A 80 4.87 19.17 18.62
N GLN A 81 4.00 18.61 17.80
CA GLN A 81 4.21 18.47 16.36
C GLN A 81 3.05 19.10 15.59
N ASP A 82 3.28 19.40 14.33
CA ASP A 82 2.24 19.89 13.44
C ASP A 82 1.26 18.74 13.08
N ALA A 83 -0.02 18.95 13.34
CA ALA A 83 -1.08 17.99 13.02
C ALA A 83 -1.21 17.75 11.51
N HIS A 84 -0.96 18.77 10.70
CA HIS A 84 -0.97 18.66 9.24
C HIS A 84 0.20 17.81 8.74
N GLU A 85 1.39 17.96 9.32
CA GLU A 85 2.54 17.13 8.99
C GLU A 85 2.27 15.66 9.36
N PHE A 86 1.71 15.42 10.54
CA PHE A 86 1.30 14.07 10.95
C PHE A 86 0.25 13.46 10.00
N LEU A 87 -0.78 14.23 9.62
CA LEU A 87 -1.81 13.77 8.69
C LEU A 87 -1.21 13.34 7.34
N ASN A 88 -0.38 14.19 6.74
CA ASN A 88 0.24 13.89 5.45
C ASN A 88 1.15 12.67 5.54
N HIS A 89 1.99 12.59 6.58
CA HIS A 89 2.83 11.43 6.80
C HIS A 89 2.01 10.15 6.95
N LEU A 90 0.93 10.18 7.73
CA LEU A 90 0.08 9.02 7.96
C LEU A 90 -0.59 8.53 6.66
N LEU A 91 -1.18 9.44 5.87
CA LEU A 91 -1.87 9.08 4.62
C LEU A 91 -0.89 8.50 3.60
N ASN A 92 0.26 9.16 3.40
CA ASN A 92 1.29 8.68 2.47
C ASN A 92 1.83 7.31 2.90
N THR A 93 2.13 7.12 4.18
CA THR A 93 2.59 5.83 4.71
C THR A 93 1.54 4.73 4.49
N CYS A 94 0.25 5.04 4.68
CA CYS A 94 -0.82 4.08 4.41
C CYS A 94 -0.90 3.73 2.91
N ALA A 95 -0.76 4.72 2.02
CA ALA A 95 -0.76 4.50 0.57
C ALA A 95 0.43 3.62 0.15
N ASP A 96 1.63 3.91 0.65
CA ASP A 96 2.85 3.15 0.34
C ASP A 96 2.75 1.69 0.79
N ILE A 97 2.19 1.44 1.98
CA ILE A 97 1.95 0.07 2.47
C ILE A 97 1.02 -0.69 1.51
N LEU A 98 -0.07 -0.06 1.06
CA LEU A 98 -1.03 -0.71 0.15
C LEU A 98 -0.44 -0.96 -1.24
N LEU A 99 0.38 -0.03 -1.74
CA LEU A 99 1.11 -0.19 -3.00
C LEU A 99 2.10 -1.35 -2.93
N ALA A 100 2.88 -1.43 -1.85
CA ALA A 100 3.82 -2.52 -1.63
C ALA A 100 3.11 -3.88 -1.59
N GLU A 101 1.96 -3.97 -0.89
CA GLU A 101 1.16 -5.19 -0.85
C GLU A 101 0.62 -5.61 -2.23
N LYS A 102 0.11 -4.67 -3.03
CA LYS A 102 -0.34 -4.95 -4.40
C LYS A 102 0.79 -5.48 -5.28
N LYS A 103 1.99 -4.88 -5.17
CA LYS A 103 3.16 -5.32 -5.92
C LYS A 103 3.58 -6.75 -5.53
N GLU A 104 3.59 -7.07 -4.24
CA GLU A 104 3.89 -8.43 -3.77
C GLU A 104 2.88 -9.48 -4.29
N GLU A 105 1.60 -9.11 -4.45
CA GLU A 105 0.58 -9.99 -5.01
C GLU A 105 0.78 -10.25 -6.51
N LYS A 106 1.15 -9.23 -7.28
CA LYS A 106 1.50 -9.36 -8.71
C LYS A 106 2.71 -10.24 -8.92
N ASP A 107 3.79 -10.01 -8.16
CA ASP A 107 5.02 -10.79 -8.26
C ASP A 107 4.80 -12.28 -7.94
N LYS A 108 3.87 -12.60 -7.03
CA LYS A 108 3.47 -13.99 -6.73
C LYS A 108 2.68 -14.60 -7.89
N HIS A 109 1.76 -13.86 -8.51
CA HIS A 109 0.97 -14.33 -9.65
C HIS A 109 1.86 -14.65 -10.86
N ASP A 110 2.82 -13.78 -11.17
CA ASP A 110 3.71 -13.96 -12.33
C ASP A 110 4.67 -15.14 -12.15
N LYS A 111 5.20 -15.34 -10.94
CA LYS A 111 6.00 -16.53 -10.61
C LYS A 111 5.18 -17.82 -10.74
N GLN A 112 3.90 -17.80 -10.39
CA GLN A 112 3.00 -18.96 -10.52
C GLN A 112 2.67 -19.29 -11.99
N ARG A 113 2.46 -18.27 -12.83
CA ARG A 113 2.27 -18.43 -14.29
C ARG A 113 3.49 -19.01 -14.97
N ASN A 114 4.69 -18.49 -14.68
CA ASN A 114 5.93 -18.98 -15.27
C ASN A 114 6.27 -20.42 -14.85
N LYS A 115 5.92 -20.83 -13.63
CA LYS A 115 6.11 -22.23 -13.17
C LYS A 115 5.18 -23.21 -13.90
N THR A 116 3.93 -22.83 -14.17
CA THR A 116 2.97 -23.69 -14.88
C THR A 116 3.36 -23.85 -16.36
N ASN A 117 3.86 -22.79 -17.00
CA ASN A 117 4.33 -22.86 -18.39
C ASN A 117 5.58 -23.73 -18.56
N ILE A 118 6.52 -23.72 -17.60
CA ILE A 118 7.70 -24.63 -17.64
C ILE A 118 7.27 -26.10 -17.55
N VAL A 119 6.30 -26.45 -16.70
CA VAL A 119 5.83 -27.84 -16.53
C VAL A 119 5.07 -28.34 -17.77
N ALA A 120 4.28 -27.48 -18.44
CA ALA A 120 3.60 -27.85 -19.69
C ALA A 120 4.57 -28.08 -20.86
N VAL A 121 5.72 -27.40 -20.89
CA VAL A 121 6.78 -27.62 -21.90
C VAL A 121 7.53 -28.93 -21.62
N SER A 122 7.87 -29.24 -20.37
CA SER A 122 8.58 -30.48 -20.02
C SER A 122 7.77 -31.75 -20.30
N ASN A 123 6.43 -31.71 -20.19
CA ASN A 123 5.58 -32.87 -20.49
C ASN A 123 5.44 -33.17 -22.00
N ASN A 124 5.87 -32.28 -22.89
CA ASN A 124 5.86 -32.51 -24.34
C ASN A 124 7.17 -33.14 -24.87
N TYR A 125 8.15 -33.47 -24.01
CA TYR A 125 9.45 -34.02 -24.45
C TYR A 125 9.66 -35.51 -24.14
N ILE A 126 8.63 -36.26 -23.73
CA ILE A 126 8.77 -37.70 -23.48
C ILE A 126 7.67 -38.49 -24.17
N GLN A 127 7.72 -38.55 -25.51
CA GLN A 127 7.27 -39.73 -26.26
C GLN A 127 7.70 -39.66 -27.73
N SER A 128 8.82 -40.31 -28.07
CA SER A 128 9.01 -40.92 -29.39
C SER A 128 10.27 -41.80 -29.40
N ASN A 129 10.04 -43.11 -29.41
CA ASN A 129 11.00 -44.12 -29.83
C ASN A 129 11.27 -43.99 -31.35
N GLY A 130 12.51 -44.16 -31.79
CA GLY A 130 12.85 -44.62 -33.14
C GLY A 130 13.02 -43.56 -34.23
N ASP A 131 14.26 -43.51 -34.74
CA ASP A 131 14.74 -43.02 -36.04
C ASP A 131 14.65 -41.53 -36.41
N GLY A 132 15.80 -41.06 -36.91
CA GLY A 132 16.19 -39.66 -36.96
C GLY A 132 15.33 -38.76 -37.85
N GLN A 133 15.06 -37.56 -37.33
CA GLN A 133 14.80 -36.36 -38.12
C GLN A 133 14.95 -35.09 -37.28
N HIS A 134 15.72 -34.15 -37.84
CA HIS A 134 15.86 -32.72 -37.55
C HIS A 134 15.13 -32.14 -36.32
N ILE A 135 15.88 -31.80 -35.27
CA ILE A 135 15.40 -30.98 -34.16
C ILE A 135 15.06 -29.58 -34.71
N ARG A 136 13.77 -29.25 -34.83
CA ARG A 136 13.32 -27.86 -34.92
C ARG A 136 13.09 -27.37 -33.49
N ILE A 137 14.06 -26.64 -32.96
CA ILE A 137 13.88 -25.84 -31.74
C ILE A 137 12.79 -24.80 -32.06
N PRO A 138 11.68 -24.73 -31.31
CA PRO A 138 10.81 -23.57 -31.43
C PRO A 138 11.54 -22.38 -30.82
N ASN A 139 11.95 -21.42 -31.68
CA ASN A 139 12.33 -20.08 -31.27
C ASN A 139 11.09 -19.39 -30.65
N ASN A 140 10.83 -19.67 -29.38
CA ASN A 140 9.87 -18.90 -28.60
C ASN A 140 10.54 -18.35 -27.34
N LEU A 141 11.71 -17.75 -27.55
CA LEU A 141 12.18 -16.64 -26.74
C LEU A 141 11.67 -15.37 -27.42
N ASN A 142 10.38 -15.11 -27.27
CA ASN A 142 9.87 -13.77 -27.52
C ASN A 142 10.34 -12.88 -26.37
N VAL A 143 11.61 -12.45 -26.45
CA VAL A 143 12.16 -11.33 -25.66
C VAL A 143 11.73 -10.03 -26.35
N ASN A 144 10.43 -9.87 -26.58
CA ASN A 144 9.88 -8.55 -26.74
C ASN A 144 9.76 -8.00 -25.32
N GLY A 145 10.85 -7.38 -24.87
CA GLY A 145 10.78 -6.38 -23.83
C GLY A 145 9.79 -5.33 -24.32
N ASP A 146 8.55 -5.46 -23.87
CA ASP A 146 7.54 -4.44 -24.01
C ASP A 146 8.08 -3.18 -23.31
N MET A 147 8.77 -2.34 -24.08
CA MET A 147 8.87 -0.90 -23.83
C MET A 147 7.47 -0.30 -24.08
N ALA A 148 6.50 -0.76 -23.31
CA ALA A 148 5.15 -0.25 -23.31
C ALA A 148 4.95 0.51 -22.00
N ASN A 149 4.95 1.83 -22.17
CA ASN A 149 4.24 2.78 -21.31
C ASN A 149 4.89 3.11 -19.95
N ALA A 150 5.90 3.99 -19.99
CA ALA A 150 6.37 4.75 -18.81
C ALA A 150 5.35 5.79 -18.28
N ASN A 151 4.06 5.63 -18.62
CA ASN A 151 2.94 6.16 -17.87
C ASN A 151 2.23 4.98 -17.22
N SER A 152 2.92 4.23 -16.36
CA SER A 152 2.22 3.30 -15.47
C SER A 152 1.18 4.12 -14.75
N SER A 153 -0.10 3.85 -15.02
CA SER A 153 -1.21 4.35 -14.22
C SER A 153 -0.79 4.21 -12.77
N ILE A 154 -0.61 5.34 -12.07
CA ILE A 154 -0.32 5.34 -10.64
C ILE A 154 -1.32 4.35 -10.04
N GLU A 155 -0.82 3.27 -9.46
CA GLU A 155 -1.71 2.21 -8.99
C GLU A 155 -2.49 2.77 -7.81
N ASP A 156 -3.66 3.33 -8.09
CA ASP A 156 -4.39 4.06 -7.07
C ASP A 156 -4.81 3.11 -5.95
N THR A 157 -4.49 3.51 -4.72
CA THR A 157 -4.94 2.83 -3.52
C THR A 157 -6.26 3.45 -3.11
N TRP A 158 -6.97 2.80 -2.21
CA TRP A 158 -8.18 3.41 -1.65
C TRP A 158 -7.88 4.67 -0.82
N ILE A 159 -6.62 4.94 -0.46
CA ILE A 159 -6.21 6.23 0.10
C ILE A 159 -6.31 7.32 -0.97
N HIS A 160 -5.77 7.05 -2.17
CA HIS A 160 -5.84 7.96 -3.32
C HIS A 160 -7.30 8.20 -3.74
N GLU A 161 -8.13 7.16 -3.80
CA GLU A 161 -9.57 7.28 -4.10
C GLU A 161 -10.30 8.24 -3.13
N LEU A 162 -9.86 8.34 -1.87
CA LEU A 162 -10.55 9.11 -0.83
C LEU A 162 -10.01 10.53 -0.65
N PHE A 163 -8.70 10.74 -0.80
CA PHE A 163 -8.05 12.00 -0.41
C PHE A 163 -7.27 12.67 -1.55
N GLN A 164 -7.03 11.99 -2.67
CA GLN A 164 -6.28 12.59 -3.77
C GLN A 164 -7.16 13.56 -4.56
N GLY A 165 -6.58 14.72 -4.86
CA GLY A 165 -7.12 15.68 -5.81
C GLY A 165 -6.00 16.21 -6.71
N THR A 166 -6.39 16.87 -7.79
CA THR A 166 -5.43 17.45 -8.74
C THR A 166 -5.53 18.97 -8.68
N LEU A 167 -4.41 19.63 -8.40
CA LEU A 167 -4.29 21.09 -8.51
C LEU A 167 -3.58 21.44 -9.82
N VAL A 168 -4.13 22.40 -10.56
CA VAL A 168 -3.45 23.01 -11.72
C VAL A 168 -2.86 24.34 -11.26
N SER A 169 -1.51 24.42 -11.25
CA SER A 169 -0.81 25.67 -10.97
C SER A 169 -0.41 26.34 -12.28
N THR A 170 -0.85 27.57 -12.49
CA THR A 170 -0.48 28.39 -13.65
C THR A 170 0.53 29.46 -13.22
N THR A 171 1.73 29.41 -13.79
CA THR A 171 2.77 30.41 -13.55
C THR A 171 2.93 31.27 -14.80
N LYS A 172 2.67 32.57 -14.67
CA LYS A 172 2.82 33.56 -15.74
C LYS A 172 4.16 34.28 -15.60
N CYS A 173 4.97 34.35 -16.65
CA CYS A 173 6.24 35.08 -16.62
C CYS A 173 5.97 36.59 -16.75
N LEU A 174 6.36 37.40 -15.76
CA LEU A 174 6.14 38.85 -15.81
C LEU A 174 7.08 39.59 -16.79
N ASN A 175 8.14 38.95 -17.29
CA ASN A 175 9.12 39.56 -18.19
C ASN A 175 8.97 39.14 -19.67
N CYS A 176 8.37 37.98 -19.91
CA CYS A 176 8.33 37.32 -21.22
C CYS A 176 7.02 37.56 -21.98
N GLU A 177 6.03 38.17 -21.32
CA GLU A 177 4.64 38.26 -21.79
C GLU A 177 4.22 39.71 -22.06
N THR A 178 5.07 40.45 -22.77
CA THR A 178 4.65 41.65 -23.53
C THR A 178 4.35 41.25 -24.96
#